data_AF-A0A2V7K2Z8-F1
#
_entry.id   AF-A0A2V7K2Z8-F1
#
_cell.length_a   1.000
_cell.length_b   1.000
_cell.length_c   1.000
_cell.angle_alpha   90.00
_cell.angle_beta   90.00
_cell.angle_gamma   90.00
#
_symmetry.space_group_name_H-M   'P 1'
#
loop_
_entity.id
_entity.type
_entity.pdbx_description
1 polymer ?
#
loop_
_entity_poly.entity_id
_entity_poly.type
_entity_poly.pdbx_seq_one_letter_code
_entity_poly.pdbx_strand_id
1 'polypeptide(L)'
;TQYLARTEALLASFRAEARTGRLDAQFAGQARDLLATTRLMMDSPAARDPRLKSLLEDLEVVLAQIAQVPAGRAGEDVNLITQGIEQRSVLLRLQTAVPAGPGARVQGAL
;
A
#
# COMPACT_ATOMS: atom_id res chain seq x y z
N THR A 1 10.82 -7.24 4.08
CA THR A 1 10.54 -6.97 2.65
C THR A 1 9.22 -7.58 2.18
N GLN A 2 8.84 -8.80 2.60
CA GLN A 2 7.58 -9.43 2.16
C GLN A 2 6.31 -8.61 2.41
N TYR A 3 6.19 -7.92 3.56
CA TYR A 3 5.04 -7.07 3.89
C TYR A 3 4.86 -5.90 2.90
N LEU A 4 5.94 -5.19 2.56
CA LEU A 4 5.88 -4.04 1.65
C LEU A 4 5.47 -4.48 0.23
N ALA A 5 6.05 -5.59 -0.26
CA ALA A 5 5.67 -6.16 -1.56
C ALA A 5 4.20 -6.63 -1.59
N ARG A 6 3.70 -7.22 -0.50
CA ARG A 6 2.28 -7.60 -0.37
C ARG A 6 1.36 -6.38 -0.36
N THR A 7 1.77 -5.31 0.31
CA THR A 7 1.01 -4.06 0.38
C THR A 7 0.97 -3.36 -0.97
N GLU A 8 2.10 -3.32 -1.68
CA GLU A 8 2.19 -2.81 -3.04
C GLU A 8 1.25 -3.58 -3.99
N ALA A 9 1.29 -4.92 -3.96
CA ALA A 9 0.42 -5.76 -4.78
C ALA A 9 -1.07 -5.47 -4.52
N LEU A 10 -1.48 -5.36 -3.25
CA LEU A 10 -2.85 -5.00 -2.90
C LEU A 10 -3.26 -3.65 -3.49
N LEU A 11 -2.44 -2.62 -3.30
CA LEU A 11 -2.75 -1.26 -3.75
C LEU A 11 -2.80 -1.17 -5.28
N ALA A 12 -1.90 -1.86 -5.97
CA ALA A 12 -1.90 -1.94 -7.43
C ALA A 12 -3.17 -2.61 -7.97
N SER A 13 -3.57 -3.75 -7.37
CA SER A 13 -4.79 -4.46 -7.72
C SER A 13 -6.05 -3.65 -7.39
N PHE A 14 -6.11 -3.02 -6.21
CA PHE A 14 -7.21 -2.15 -5.82
C PHE A 14 -7.40 -1.00 -6.82
N ARG A 15 -6.30 -0.36 -7.25
CA ARG A 15 -6.34 0.71 -8.25
C ARG A 15 -6.86 0.23 -9.61
N ALA A 16 -6.48 -0.98 -10.04
CA ALA A 16 -6.97 -1.55 -11.30
C ALA A 16 -8.48 -1.82 -11.24
N GLU A 17 -8.94 -2.41 -10.15
CA GLU A 17 -10.35 -2.77 -9.94
C GLU A 17 -11.25 -1.57 -9.65
N ALA A 18 -10.73 -0.54 -8.96
CA ALA A 18 -11.40 0.74 -8.75
C ALA A 18 -11.75 1.43 -10.07
N ARG A 19 -10.89 1.33 -11.09
CA ARG A 19 -11.16 1.89 -12.43
C ARG A 19 -12.25 1.14 -13.20
N THR A 20 -12.43 -0.15 -12.92
CA THR A 20 -13.47 -0.97 -13.56
C THR A 20 -14.79 -0.94 -12.80
N GLY A 21 -14.83 -0.27 -11.64
CA GLY A 21 -16.03 -0.18 -10.79
C GLY A 21 -16.40 -1.51 -10.13
N ARG A 22 -15.46 -2.46 -10.02
CA ARG A 22 -15.71 -3.77 -9.41
C ARG A 22 -14.82 -3.95 -8.20
N LEU A 23 -15.28 -3.50 -7.04
CA LEU A 23 -14.58 -3.76 -5.79
C LEU A 23 -15.22 -4.91 -5.02
N ASP A 24 -14.45 -5.98 -4.88
CA ASP A 24 -14.78 -7.11 -4.03
C ASP A 24 -14.61 -6.74 -2.54
N ALA A 25 -15.48 -7.29 -1.70
CA ALA A 25 -15.38 -7.24 -0.24
C ALA A 25 -14.02 -7.76 0.27
N GLN A 26 -13.37 -8.64 -0.50
CA GLN A 26 -12.05 -9.19 -0.17
C GLN A 26 -10.98 -8.09 0.03
N PHE A 27 -11.04 -7.00 -0.74
CA PHE A 27 -10.08 -5.88 -0.61
C PHE A 27 -10.15 -5.23 0.77
N ALA A 28 -11.36 -5.04 1.30
CA ALA A 28 -11.55 -4.47 2.63
C ALA A 28 -10.98 -5.39 3.72
N GLY A 29 -11.15 -6.72 3.57
CA GLY A 29 -10.55 -7.70 4.47
C GLY A 29 -9.02 -7.66 4.46
N GLN A 30 -8.42 -7.74 3.27
CA GLN A 30 -6.97 -7.71 3.09
C GLN A 30 -6.34 -6.40 3.59
N ALA A 31 -7.03 -5.26 3.40
CA ALA A 31 -6.58 -3.97 3.89
C ALA A 31 -6.58 -3.90 5.44
N ARG A 32 -7.56 -4.54 6.10
CA ARG A 32 -7.61 -4.61 7.58
C ARG A 32 -6.43 -5.41 8.15
N ASP A 33 -6.11 -6.56 7.56
CA ASP A 33 -4.96 -7.37 7.98
C ASP A 33 -3.64 -6.61 7.81
N LEU A 34 -3.46 -5.94 6.68
CA LEU A 34 -2.26 -5.13 6.43
C LEU A 34 -2.20 -3.91 7.35
N LEU A 35 -3.33 -3.26 7.63
CA LEU A 35 -3.42 -2.12 8.56
C LEU A 35 -2.98 -2.52 9.97
N ALA A 36 -3.46 -3.68 10.46
CA ALA A 36 -3.02 -4.21 11.74
C ALA A 36 -1.50 -4.43 11.77
N THR A 37 -0.95 -4.97 10.68
CA THR A 37 0.51 -5.15 10.54
C THR A 37 1.25 -3.82 10.49
N THR A 38 0.74 -2.80 9.78
CA THR A 38 1.31 -1.44 9.74
C THR A 38 1.45 -0.87 11.14
N ARG A 39 0.39 -0.96 11.96
CA ARG A 39 0.38 -0.47 13.34
C ARG A 39 1.41 -1.16 14.21
N LEU A 40 1.49 -2.49 14.11
CA LEU A 40 2.54 -3.25 14.79
C LEU A 40 3.95 -2.81 14.37
N MET A 41 4.18 -2.51 13.10
CA MET A 41 5.48 -2.01 12.64
C MET A 41 5.76 -0.57 13.11
N MET A 42 4.74 0.28 13.21
CA MET A 42 4.87 1.63 13.78
C MET A 42 5.19 1.60 15.28
N ASP A 43 4.66 0.61 16.01
CA ASP A 43 4.99 0.38 17.42
C ASP A 43 6.36 -0.32 17.62
N SER A 44 7.01 -0.74 16.53
CA SER A 44 8.30 -1.43 16.55
C SER A 44 9.49 -0.49 16.32
N PRO A 45 10.75 -0.96 16.53
CA PRO A 45 11.95 -0.20 16.20
C PRO A 45 12.06 0.24 14.74
N ALA A 46 11.29 -0.36 13.81
CA ALA A 46 11.24 0.06 12.41
C ALA A 46 10.78 1.52 12.24
N ALA A 47 9.97 2.05 13.17
CA ALA A 47 9.54 3.44 13.17
C ALA A 47 10.62 4.44 13.61
N ARG A 48 11.83 3.98 13.97
CA ARG A 48 12.96 4.85 14.29
C ARG A 48 13.59 5.47 13.03
N ASP A 49 13.45 4.83 11.87
CA ASP A 49 13.85 5.43 10.60
C ASP A 49 12.76 6.43 10.16
N PRO A 50 13.08 7.74 10.03
CA PRO A 50 12.10 8.76 9.66
C PRO A 50 11.43 8.49 8.31
N ARG A 51 12.17 7.91 7.35
CA ARG A 51 11.66 7.63 6.01
C ARG A 51 10.68 6.46 6.05
N LEU A 52 11.03 5.40 6.78
CA LEU A 52 10.15 4.25 6.94
C LEU A 52 8.92 4.61 7.76
N LYS A 53 9.06 5.40 8.82
CA LYS A 53 7.95 5.88 9.63
C LYS A 53 6.94 6.67 8.81
N SER A 54 7.40 7.66 8.03
CA SER A 54 6.52 8.44 7.15
C SER A 54 5.78 7.56 6.14
N LEU A 55 6.45 6.54 5.59
CA LEU A 55 5.79 5.58 4.72
C LEU A 55 4.70 4.79 5.46
N LEU A 56 4.97 4.31 6.67
CA LEU A 56 3.98 3.55 7.45
C LEU A 56 2.76 4.40 7.84
N GLU A 57 2.96 5.67 8.18
CA GLU A 57 1.87 6.61 8.45
C GLU A 57 0.97 6.81 7.22
N ASP A 58 1.58 6.93 6.03
CA ASP A 58 0.84 7.03 4.79
C ASP A 58 0.11 5.74 4.42
N LEU A 59 0.75 4.59 4.65
CA LEU A 59 0.11 3.28 4.47
C LEU A 59 -1.05 3.10 5.44
N GLU A 60 -0.93 3.54 6.69
CA GLU A 60 -2.01 3.46 7.67
C GLU A 60 -3.27 4.17 7.14
N VAL A 61 -3.11 5.41 6.67
CA VAL A 61 -4.22 6.22 6.18
C VAL A 61 -4.87 5.59 4.94
N VAL A 62 -4.09 5.10 3.99
CA VAL A 62 -4.63 4.46 2.77
C VAL A 62 -5.33 3.14 3.10
N LEU A 63 -4.70 2.28 3.90
CA LEU A 63 -5.27 0.98 4.27
C LEU A 63 -6.54 1.14 5.11
N ALA A 64 -6.58 2.12 6.01
CA ALA A 64 -7.78 2.45 6.78
C ALA A 64 -8.95 2.90 5.89
N GLN A 65 -8.67 3.62 4.81
CA GLN A 65 -9.69 4.00 3.84
C GLN A 65 -10.21 2.80 3.04
N ILE A 66 -9.32 1.95 2.52
CA ILE A 66 -9.71 0.73 1.78
C ILE A 66 -10.51 -0.22 2.68
N ALA A 67 -10.10 -0.37 3.95
CA ALA A 67 -10.78 -1.20 4.96
C ALA A 67 -12.22 -0.76 5.29
N GLN A 68 -12.55 0.51 5.00
CA GLN A 68 -13.86 1.11 5.25
C GLN A 68 -14.75 1.12 4.00
N VAL A 69 -14.23 0.74 2.82
CA VAL A 69 -15.04 0.68 1.60
C VAL A 69 -16.15 -0.37 1.78
N PRO A 70 -17.43 0.03 1.65
CA PRO A 70 -18.55 -0.91 1.72
C PRO A 70 -18.50 -1.86 0.53
N ALA A 71 -18.64 -3.16 0.78
CA ALA A 71 -18.79 -4.16 -0.28
C ALA A 71 -19.96 -3.78 -1.19
N GLY A 72 -19.70 -3.61 -2.49
CA GLY A 72 -20.73 -3.29 -3.49
C GLY A 72 -21.07 -1.81 -3.70
N ARG A 73 -20.42 -0.85 -3.02
CA ARG A 73 -20.47 0.57 -3.41
C ARG A 73 -19.23 0.93 -4.22
N ALA A 74 -19.36 0.84 -5.54
CA ALA A 74 -18.34 1.28 -6.48
C ALA A 74 -18.78 2.60 -7.11
N GLY A 75 -18.12 3.68 -6.77
CA GLY A 75 -18.41 4.97 -7.40
C GLY A 75 -17.54 6.08 -6.82
N GLU A 76 -18.13 6.90 -5.97
CA GLU A 76 -17.52 8.15 -5.54
C GLU A 76 -16.42 7.95 -4.48
N ASP A 77 -16.71 7.21 -3.40
CA ASP A 77 -15.75 6.94 -2.31
C ASP A 77 -14.47 6.26 -2.83
N VAL A 78 -14.63 5.35 -3.79
CA VAL A 78 -13.56 4.55 -4.37
C VAL A 78 -12.61 5.38 -5.23
N ASN A 79 -13.16 6.34 -5.96
CA ASN A 79 -12.37 7.24 -6.79
C ASN A 79 -11.57 8.21 -5.92
N LEU A 80 -12.16 8.72 -4.84
CA LEU A 80 -11.47 9.56 -3.85
C LEU A 80 -10.29 8.82 -3.18
N ILE A 81 -10.48 7.54 -2.83
CA ILE A 81 -9.40 6.71 -2.27
C ILE A 81 -8.27 6.52 -3.30
N THR A 82 -8.63 6.26 -4.56
CA THR A 82 -7.67 6.11 -5.64
C THR A 82 -6.87 7.40 -5.85
N GLN A 83 -7.52 8.56 -5.81
CA GLN A 83 -6.85 9.86 -5.89
C GLN A 83 -5.96 10.11 -4.66
N GLY A 84 -6.35 9.66 -3.47
CA GLY A 84 -5.54 9.74 -2.26
C GLY A 84 -4.24 8.92 -2.34
N ILE A 85 -4.30 7.72 -2.92
CA ILE A 85 -3.12 6.87 -3.19
C ILE A 85 -2.13 7.58 -4.12
N GLU A 86 -2.64 8.20 -5.20
CA GLU A 86 -1.84 8.91 -6.20
C GLU A 86 -1.24 10.20 -5.63
N GLN A 87 -2.03 11.03 -4.93
CA GLN A 87 -1.56 12.28 -4.32
C GLN A 87 -0.42 12.05 -3.33
N ARG A 88 -0.52 11.00 -2.51
CA ARG A 88 0.53 10.63 -1.56
C ARG A 88 1.68 9.88 -2.23
N SER A 89 1.64 9.61 -3.54
CA SER A 89 2.71 8.88 -4.24
C SER A 89 3.12 7.59 -3.52
N VAL A 90 2.16 6.91 -2.89
CA VAL A 90 2.43 5.80 -1.97
C VAL A 90 3.10 4.64 -2.69
N LEU A 91 2.69 4.37 -3.92
CA LEU A 91 3.27 3.33 -4.77
C LEU A 91 4.73 3.64 -5.13
N LEU A 92 5.06 4.90 -5.46
CA LEU A 92 6.43 5.32 -5.75
C LEU A 92 7.33 5.24 -4.50
N ARG A 93 6.78 5.57 -3.33
CA ARG A 93 7.50 5.47 -2.05
C ARG A 93 7.67 4.02 -1.58
N LEU A 94 6.67 3.16 -1.80
CA LEU A 94 6.81 1.71 -1.62
C LEU A 94 7.91 1.14 -2.51
N GLN A 95 7.93 1.51 -3.80
CA GLN A 95 8.94 1.02 -4.75
C GLN A 95 10.38 1.43 -4.38
N THR A 96 10.55 2.59 -3.74
CA THR A 96 11.87 3.07 -3.27
C THR A 96 12.24 2.55 -1.88
N ALA A 97 11.25 2.22 -1.04
CA ALA A 97 11.46 1.67 0.30
C ALA A 97 11.55 0.14 0.34
N VAL A 98 11.04 -0.56 -0.68
CA VAL A 98 11.48 -1.92 -0.99
C VAL A 98 12.91 -1.75 -1.52
N PRO A 99 13.96 -2.08 -0.75
CA PRO A 99 15.28 -2.16 -1.36
C PRO A 99 15.12 -3.13 -2.53
N ALA A 100 15.49 -2.70 -3.73
CA ALA A 100 15.63 -3.59 -4.87
C ALA A 100 16.33 -4.83 -4.32
N GLY A 101 15.61 -5.96 -4.26
CA GLY A 101 16.19 -7.20 -3.75
C GLY A 101 17.50 -7.45 -4.50
N PRO A 102 18.49 -8.12 -3.88
CA PRO A 102 19.77 -8.41 -4.54
C PRO A 102 19.49 -9.11 -5.88
N GLY A 103 19.57 -8.32 -6.95
CA GLY A 103 18.95 -8.63 -8.24
C GLY A 103 19.30 -7.58 -9.28
N ALA A 104 19.58 -6.33 -8.86
CA ALA A 104 20.43 -5.43 -9.63
C ALA A 104 21.90 -5.85 -9.48
N ARG A 105 22.26 -7.05 -9.99
CA ARG A 105 23.63 -7.21 -10.45
C ARG A 105 23.76 -6.26 -11.63
N VAL A 106 24.48 -5.18 -11.38
CA VAL A 106 25.20 -4.44 -12.39
C VAL A 106 26.08 -5.47 -13.09
N GLN A 107 25.60 -6.06 -14.18
CA GLN A 107 26.45 -6.81 -15.10
C GLN A 107 27.11 -5.78 -16.02
N GLY A 108 27.90 -4.89 -15.40
CA GLY A 108 28.92 -4.10 -16.05
C GLY A 108 30.25 -4.64 -15.56
N ALA A 109 30.91 -5.44 -16.41
CA ALA A 109 32.27 -5.98 -16.35
C ALA A 109 32.22 -7.35 -17.06
N LEU A 110 32.95 -7.66 -18.13
CA LEU A 110 34.01 -7.02 -18.92
C LEU A 110 33.92 -7.66 -20.33
#